data_AF-A0A1Z9CZZ8-F1
#
_entry.id   AF-A0A1Z9CZZ8-F1
#
_cell.length_a   1.000
_cell.length_b   1.000
_cell.length_c   1.000
_cell.angle_alpha   90.00
_cell.angle_beta   90.00
_cell.angle_gamma   90.00
#
_symmetry.space_group_name_H-M   'P 1'
#
loop_
_entity.id
_entity.type
_entity.pdbx_description
1 polymer ?
#
loop_
_entity_poly.entity_id
_entity_poly.type
_entity_poly.pdbx_seq_one_letter_code
_entity_poly.pdbx_strand_id
1 'polypeptide(L)' 'MILYFTLIDYSAFALWILISFFLSYLLVKKFGFFGGKRSIQKALTIGLISGHLVYLLWKKLWLFIISIF' A
#
# COMPACT_ATOMS: atom_id res chain seq x y z
N MET A 1 -19.51 14.70 4.55
CA MET A 1 -18.04 14.90 4.54
C MET A 1 -17.29 13.56 4.51
N ILE A 2 -17.68 12.62 3.64
CA ILE A 2 -17.14 11.22 3.63
C ILE A 2 -16.70 10.80 2.20
N LEU A 3 -16.89 11.67 1.20
CA LEU A 3 -16.74 11.33 -0.22
C LEU A 3 -15.62 12.07 -0.96
N TYR A 4 -14.99 13.08 -0.34
CA TYR A 4 -13.94 13.84 -1.01
C TYR A 4 -12.57 13.31 -0.62
N PHE A 5 -11.97 12.53 -1.51
CA PHE A 5 -10.53 12.34 -1.50
C PHE A 5 -9.87 13.70 -1.75
N THR A 6 -9.02 14.12 -0.82
CA THR A 6 -8.29 15.37 -0.91
C THR A 6 -6.98 15.16 -1.67
N LEU A 7 -6.35 16.26 -2.09
CA LEU A 7 -5.02 16.22 -2.70
C LEU A 7 -4.00 15.48 -1.82
N ILE A 8 -4.18 15.57 -0.50
CA ILE A 8 -3.34 14.90 0.51
C ILE A 8 -3.50 13.39 0.41
N ASP A 9 -4.73 12.88 0.27
CA ASP A 9 -4.99 11.44 0.18
C ASP A 9 -4.35 10.84 -1.09
N TYR A 10 -4.48 11.52 -2.23
CA TYR A 10 -3.83 11.10 -3.48
C TYR A 10 -2.30 11.15 -3.39
N SER A 11 -1.76 12.20 -2.76
CA SER A 11 -0.31 12.36 -2.57
C SER A 11 0.25 11.28 -1.64
N ALA A 12 -0.46 10.97 -0.56
CA ALA A 12 -0.08 9.89 0.36
C ALA A 12 -0.08 8.53 -0.34
N PHE A 13 -1.07 8.26 -1.20
CA PHE A 13 -1.11 7.03 -1.99
C PHE A 13 0.04 6.95 -3.02
N ALA A 14 0.36 8.06 -3.70
CA ALA A 14 1.49 8.12 -4.62
C ALA A 14 2.84 7.89 -3.90
N LEU A 15 3.02 8.48 -2.73
CA LEU A 15 4.18 8.24 -1.87
C LEU A 15 4.25 6.77 -1.43
N TRP A 16 3.11 6.17 -1.09
CA TRP A 16 3.05 4.75 -0.73
C TRP A 16 3.54 3.82 -1.85
N ILE A 17 3.17 4.12 -3.10
CA ILE A 17 3.64 3.35 -4.27
C ILE A 17 5.17 3.45 -4.37
N LEU A 18 5.75 4.65 -4.26
CA LEU A 18 7.19 4.86 -4.27
C LEU A 18 7.89 4.07 -3.15
N ILE A 19 7.37 4.16 -1.93
CA ILE A 19 7.87 3.42 -0.77
C ILE A 19 7.80 1.92 -1.01
N SER A 20 6.72 1.42 -1.60
CA SER A 20 6.54 -0.01 -1.90
C SER A 20 7.60 -0.53 -2.87
N PHE A 21 7.93 0.25 -3.90
CA PHE A 21 9.02 -0.09 -4.82
C PHE A 21 10.38 -0.09 -4.15
N PHE A 22 10.67 0.95 -3.36
CA PHE A 22 11.95 1.08 -2.65
C PHE A 22 12.14 -0.05 -1.63
N LEU A 23 11.11 -0.31 -0.82
CA LEU A 23 11.14 -1.34 0.21
C LEU A 23 11.27 -2.73 -0.41
N SER A 24 10.55 -3.01 -1.49
CA SER A 24 10.67 -4.28 -2.21
C SER A 24 12.07 -4.49 -2.80
N TYR A 25 12.67 -3.44 -3.39
CA TYR A 25 14.05 -3.49 -3.86
C TYR A 25 15.04 -3.75 -2.71
N LEU A 26 14.88 -3.06 -1.59
CA LEU A 26 15.76 -3.16 -0.45
C LEU A 26 15.66 -4.54 0.22
N LEU A 27 14.45 -5.05 0.44
CA LEU A 27 14.22 -6.38 1.03
C LEU A 27 14.68 -7.51 0.10
N VAL A 28 14.19 -7.54 -1.13
CA VAL A 28 14.45 -8.68 -2.03
C VAL A 28 15.84 -8.60 -2.62
N LYS A 29 16.23 -7.44 -3.16
CA LYS A 29 17.48 -7.33 -3.93
C LYS A 29 18.69 -7.02 -3.06
N LYS A 30 18.56 -6.14 -2.07
CA LYS A 30 19.69 -5.71 -1.23
C LYS A 30 19.93 -6.65 -0.05
N PHE A 31 18.88 -7.08 0.66
CA PHE A 31 19.00 -8.07 1.74
C PHE A 31 18.91 -9.52 1.28
N GLY A 32 18.63 -9.76 0.00
CA GLY A 32 18.57 -11.11 -0.56
C GLY A 32 17.38 -11.94 -0.07
N PHE A 33 16.38 -11.32 0.55
CA PHE A 33 15.20 -12.05 1.04
C PHE A 33 14.49 -12.75 -0.11
N PHE A 34 13.96 -13.93 0.17
CA PHE A 34 13.26 -14.77 -0.80
C PHE A 34 14.10 -15.11 -2.05
N GLY A 35 15.44 -15.14 -1.92
CA GLY A 35 16.33 -15.55 -3.00
C GLY A 35 16.56 -14.50 -4.10
N GLY A 36 16.23 -13.22 -3.85
CA GLY A 36 16.64 -12.10 -4.71
C GLY A 36 16.05 -12.07 -6.12
N LYS A 37 15.09 -12.94 -6.44
CA LYS A 37 14.52 -13.05 -7.78
C LYS A 37 13.66 -11.83 -8.12
N ARG A 38 13.79 -11.34 -9.36
CA ARG A 38 12.99 -10.21 -9.87
C ARG A 38 11.49 -10.49 -9.86
N SER A 39 11.07 -11.74 -10.03
CA SER A 39 9.66 -12.14 -9.93
C SER A 39 9.10 -11.92 -8.53
N ILE A 40 9.89 -12.24 -7.50
CA ILE A 40 9.48 -12.08 -6.09
C ILE A 40 9.49 -10.62 -5.69
N GLN A 41 10.46 -9.82 -6.17
CA GLN A 41 10.42 -8.37 -6.01
C GLN A 41 9.11 -7.79 -6.56
N LYS A 42 8.70 -8.18 -7.77
CA LYS A 42 7.42 -7.72 -8.34
C LYS A 42 6.23 -8.16 -7.49
N ALA A 43 6.19 -9.42 -7.07
CA ALA A 43 5.12 -9.95 -6.23
C ALA A 43 5.01 -9.19 -4.89
N LEU A 44 6.15 -8.91 -4.24
CA LEU A 44 6.20 -8.15 -3.00
C LEU A 44 5.75 -6.69 -3.19
N THR A 45 6.20 -6.03 -4.27
CA THR A 45 5.74 -4.67 -4.59
C THR A 45 4.23 -4.63 -4.79
N ILE A 46 3.68 -5.58 -5.56
CA ILE A 46 2.23 -5.68 -5.79
C ILE A 46 1.52 -5.95 -4.46
N GLY A 47 2.04 -6.86 -3.63
CA GLY A 47 1.49 -7.19 -2.32
C GLY A 47 1.44 -5.99 -1.36
N LEU A 48 2.50 -5.16 -1.35
CA LEU A 48 2.56 -3.94 -0.54
C LEU A 48 1.54 -2.88 -1.01
N ILE A 49 1.38 -2.72 -2.32
CA ILE A 49 0.40 -1.79 -2.90
C ILE A 49 -1.03 -2.31 -2.64
N SER A 50 -1.28 -3.60 -2.89
CA SER A 50 -2.60 -4.21 -2.68
C SER A 50 -3.01 -4.24 -1.22
N GLY A 51 -2.07 -4.52 -0.30
CA GLY A 51 -2.33 -4.49 1.13
C GLY A 51 -2.77 -3.11 1.61
N HIS A 52 -2.18 -2.05 1.05
CA HIS A 52 -2.61 -0.69 1.35
C HIS A 52 -3.98 -0.34 0.76
N LEU A 53 -4.32 -0.83 -0.43
CA LEU A 53 -5.67 -0.69 -0.98
C LEU A 53 -6.72 -1.37 -0.08
N VAL A 54 -6.42 -2.58 0.41
CA VAL A 54 -7.28 -3.28 1.38
C VAL A 54 -7.42 -2.48 2.68
N TYR A 55 -6.34 -1.89 3.18
CA TYR A 55 -6.38 -1.02 4.36
C TYR A 55 -7.32 0.18 4.15
N LEU A 56 -7.25 0.86 2.99
CA LEU A 56 -8.13 1.99 2.69
C LEU A 56 -9.60 1.57 2.64
N LEU A 57 -9.90 0.42 2.03
CA LEU A 57 -11.26 -0.16 2.02
C LEU A 57 -11.74 -0.48 3.43
N TRP A 58 -10.88 -1.11 4.24
CA TRP A 58 -11.20 -1.43 5.63
C TRP A 58 -11.47 -0.18 6.47
N LYS A 59 -10.60 0.83 6.38
CA LYS A 59 -10.78 2.12 7.04
C LYS A 59 -12.12 2.76 6.67
N LYS A 60 -12.50 2.70 5.38
CA LYS A 60 -13.78 3.22 4.90
C LYS A 60 -14.98 2.48 5.49
N LEU A 61 -14.94 1.14 5.53
CA LEU A 61 -15.99 0.33 6.14
C LEU A 61 -16.13 0.64 7.64
N TRP A 62 -15.01 0.75 8.35
CA TRP A 62 -15.00 1.06 9.77
C TRP A 62 -15.62 2.43 10.09
N LEU A 63 -15.24 3.47 9.33
CA LEU A 63 -15.81 4.80 9.47
C LEU A 63 -17.31 4.84 9.16
N PHE A 64 -17.75 4.05 8.16
CA PHE A 64 -19.17 3.91 7.85
C PHE A 64 -19.95 3.29 9.01
N ILE A 65 -19.41 2.22 9.62
CA ILE A 65 -20.02 1.57 10.79
C ILE A 65 -20.10 2.54 11.96
N ILE A 66 -19.02 3.23 12.32
CA ILE A 66 -19.03 4.21 13.41
C ILE A 66 -20.02 5.34 13.12
N SER A 67 -20.13 5.82 11.87
CA SER A 67 -21.05 6.90 11.53
C SER A 67 -22.53 6.53 11.63
N ILE A 68 -22.86 5.24 11.68
CA ILE A 68 -24.23 4.73 11.80
C ILE A 68 -24.67 4.65 13.27
N PHE A 69 -23.73 4.52 14.21
CA PHE A 69 -23.97 4.41 15.65
C PHE A 69 -23.72 5.74 16.36
#